data_AF-A0A6J6NQX5-F1
#
_entry.id   AF-A0A6J6NQX5-F1
#
_cell.length_a   1.000
_cell.length_b   1.000
_cell.length_c   1.000
_cell.angle_alpha   90.00
_cell.angle_beta   90.00
_cell.angle_gamma   90.00
#
_symmetry.space_group_name_H-M   'P 1'
#
loop_
_entity.id
_entity.type
_entity.pdbx_description
1 polymer ?
#
loop_
_entity_poly.entity_id
_entity_poly.type
_entity_poly.pdbx_seq_one_letter_code
_entity_poly.pdbx_strand_id
1 'polypeptide(L)' 'MANEFDLDVTFDENEPDLSHLTDQQLQAAVNRLPESLLLVAQGLLIEKRSMSDVSQDLGIRQAELVMRLRRAKQLIAASE' A
#
# COMPACT_ATOMS: atom_id res chain seq x y z
N MET A 1 -0.51 29.41 4.83
CA MET A 1 -1.26 28.27 5.41
C MET A 1 -0.45 27.05 5.07
N ALA A 2 0.28 26.52 6.04
CA ALA A 2 1.26 25.46 5.86
C ALA A 2 0.85 24.30 6.77
N ASN A 3 0.42 23.18 6.16
CA ASN A 3 0.55 21.82 6.66
C ASN A 3 -0.16 20.84 5.71
N GLU A 4 0.45 20.55 4.56
CA GLU A 4 -0.02 19.48 3.66
C GLU A 4 1.08 18.48 3.27
N PHE A 5 2.25 18.58 3.93
CA PHE A 5 3.33 17.63 3.80
C PHE A 5 3.92 17.37 5.18
N ASP A 6 3.12 16.76 6.06
CA ASP A 6 3.69 16.09 7.23
C ASP A 6 4.41 14.83 6.73
N LEU A 7 5.67 15.04 6.33
CA LEU A 7 6.63 14.01 5.93
C LEU A 7 7.57 13.70 7.10
N ASP A 8 7.09 13.78 8.34
CA ASP A 8 7.79 13.14 9.46
C ASP A 8 7.48 11.63 9.43
N VAL A 9 7.91 10.99 8.34
CA VAL A 9 7.95 9.53 8.23
C VAL A 9 9.13 9.07 9.06
N THR A 10 8.95 9.00 10.38
CA THR A 10 9.78 8.14 11.22
C THR A 10 9.73 6.75 10.59
N PHE A 11 10.86 6.25 10.11
CA PHE A 11 10.96 4.92 9.52
C PHE A 11 10.77 3.90 10.64
N ASP A 12 9.51 3.58 10.98
CA ASP A 12 9.22 2.42 11.80
C ASP A 12 9.68 1.20 11.00
N GLU A 13 10.69 0.50 11.52
CA GLU A 13 11.27 -0.69 10.91
C GLU A 13 10.27 -1.86 10.88
N ASN A 14 9.13 -1.70 11.56
CA ASN A 14 8.04 -2.66 11.54
C ASN A 14 7.11 -2.38 10.37
N GLU A 15 6.98 -3.35 9.47
CA GLU A 15 5.95 -3.34 8.45
C GLU A 15 4.57 -3.38 9.14
N PRO A 16 3.61 -2.50 8.79
CA PRO A 16 2.33 -2.46 9.48
C PRO A 16 1.59 -3.78 9.33
N ASP A 17 1.15 -4.33 10.46
CA ASP A 17 0.38 -5.57 10.51
C ASP A 17 -1.07 -5.29 10.14
N LEU A 18 -1.54 -5.92 9.07
CA LEU A 18 -2.92 -5.80 8.57
C LEU A 18 -3.73 -7.08 8.82
N SER A 19 -3.19 -8.04 9.58
CA SER A 19 -3.81 -9.35 9.81
C SER A 19 -5.12 -9.30 10.59
N HIS A 20 -5.38 -8.18 11.28
CA HIS A 20 -6.62 -7.93 12.03
C HIS A 20 -7.81 -7.55 11.11
N LEU A 21 -7.56 -7.15 9.86
CA LEU A 21 -8.62 -6.79 8.91
C LEU A 21 -9.24 -8.04 8.27
N THR A 22 -10.56 -8.05 8.17
CA THR A 22 -11.26 -9.01 7.29
C THR A 22 -10.99 -8.68 5.82
N ASP A 23 -11.15 -9.65 4.93
CA ASP A 23 -10.99 -9.44 3.48
C ASP A 23 -11.85 -8.28 2.95
N GLN A 24 -13.08 -8.13 3.48
CA GLN A 24 -13.98 -7.04 3.08
C GLN A 24 -13.48 -5.67 3.57
N GLN A 25 -12.96 -5.60 4.81
CA GLN A 25 -12.38 -4.36 5.35
C GLN A 25 -11.10 -3.99 4.60
N LEU A 26 -10.24 -4.97 4.30
CA LEU A 26 -9.02 -4.78 3.54
C LEU A 26 -9.34 -4.28 2.12
N GLN A 27 -10.30 -4.90 1.42
CA GLN A 27 -10.72 -4.43 0.10
C GLN A 27 -11.27 -3.00 0.13
N ALA A 28 -12.10 -2.68 1.13
CA ALA A 28 -12.64 -1.33 1.29
C ALA A 28 -11.54 -0.29 1.55
N ALA A 29 -10.52 -0.64 2.33
CA ALA A 29 -9.37 0.22 2.59
C ALA A 29 -8.51 0.39 1.32
N VAL A 30 -8.24 -0.69 0.58
CA VAL A 30 -7.52 -0.64 -0.71
C VAL A 30 -8.22 0.28 -1.71
N ASN A 31 -9.56 0.24 -1.79
CA ASN A 31 -10.33 1.09 -2.71
C ASN A 31 -10.29 2.59 -2.37
N ARG A 32 -9.85 2.96 -1.16
CA ARG A 32 -9.70 4.37 -0.75
C ARG A 32 -8.30 4.91 -1.03
N LEU A 33 -7.36 4.07 -1.45
CA LEU A 33 -6.01 4.49 -1.78
C LEU A 33 -5.97 5.33 -3.06
N PRO A 34 -4.99 6.25 -3.20
CA PRO A 34 -4.67 6.87 -4.49
C PRO A 34 -4.35 5.81 -5.55
N GLU A 35 -4.72 6.07 -6.81
CA GLU A 35 -4.60 5.11 -7.92
C GLU A 35 -3.20 4.45 -8.02
N SER A 36 -2.13 5.23 -7.83
CA SER A 36 -0.76 4.75 -7.89
C SER A 36 -0.39 3.71 -6.83
N LEU A 37 -1.09 3.71 -5.69
CA LEU A 37 -0.95 2.74 -4.59
C LEU A 37 -2.02 1.65 -4.65
N LEU A 38 -3.23 2.01 -5.09
CA LEU A 38 -4.36 1.10 -5.25
C LEU A 38 -3.97 -0.08 -6.13
N LEU A 39 -3.43 0.15 -7.32
CA LEU A 39 -3.11 -0.92 -8.26
C LEU A 39 -2.08 -1.91 -7.69
N VAL A 40 -1.11 -1.42 -6.93
CA VAL A 40 -0.10 -2.26 -6.25
C VAL A 40 -0.74 -3.06 -5.11
N ALA A 41 -1.53 -2.40 -4.26
CA ALA A 41 -2.18 -3.03 -3.12
C ALA A 41 -3.26 -4.04 -3.54
N GLN A 42 -4.02 -3.73 -4.59
CA GLN A 42 -5.00 -4.62 -5.19
C GLN A 42 -4.34 -5.91 -5.69
N GLY A 43 -3.28 -5.80 -6.50
CA GLY A 43 -2.58 -6.96 -7.04
C GLY A 43 -1.95 -7.86 -5.97
N LEU A 44 -1.39 -7.28 -4.91
CA LEU A 44 -0.61 -8.03 -3.92
C LEU A 44 -1.40 -8.44 -2.68
N LEU A 45 -2.24 -7.56 -2.15
CA LEU A 45 -2.97 -7.78 -0.91
C LEU A 45 -4.32 -8.44 -1.13
N ILE A 46 -4.99 -8.16 -2.27
CA ILE A 46 -6.30 -8.74 -2.59
C ILE A 46 -6.14 -9.94 -3.52
N GLU A 47 -5.57 -9.72 -4.70
CA GLU A 47 -5.46 -10.73 -5.76
C GLU A 47 -4.35 -11.76 -5.49
N LYS A 48 -3.50 -11.50 -4.48
CA LYS A 48 -2.39 -12.36 -4.06
C LYS A 48 -1.44 -12.73 -5.22
N ARG A 49 -1.28 -11.84 -6.21
CA ARG A 49 -0.31 -11.99 -7.32
C ARG A 49 1.12 -11.87 -6.82
N SER A 50 2.08 -12.33 -7.63
CA SER A 50 3.49 -12.16 -7.30
C SER A 50 3.97 -10.72 -7.52
N MET A 51 5.01 -10.31 -6.79
CA MET A 51 5.68 -9.02 -6.97
C MET A 51 6.17 -8.81 -8.42
N SER A 52 6.67 -9.87 -9.05
CA SER A 52 7.16 -9.83 -10.44
C SER A 52 6.01 -9.60 -11.43
N ASP A 53 4.88 -10.28 -11.27
CA ASP A 53 3.74 -10.11 -12.18
C ASP A 53 3.16 -8.70 -12.07
N VAL A 54 2.99 -8.19 -10.85
CA VAL A 54 2.44 -6.86 -10.62
C VAL A 54 3.39 -5.77 -11.11
N SER A 55 4.70 -5.89 -10.86
CA SER A 55 5.66 -4.88 -11.35
C SER A 55 5.75 -4.84 -12.88
N GLN A 56 5.70 -6.01 -13.55
CA GLN A 56 5.72 -6.09 -15.00
C GLN A 56 4.45 -5.51 -15.63
N ASP A 57 3.28 -5.87 -15.10
CA ASP A 57 1.96 -5.40 -15.56
C ASP A 57 1.81 -3.88 -15.41
N LEU A 58 2.29 -3.33 -14.30
CA LEU A 58 2.28 -1.89 -14.05
C LEU A 58 3.43 -1.13 -14.75
N GLY A 59 4.38 -1.84 -15.37
CA GLY A 59 5.54 -1.23 -16.03
C GLY A 59 6.47 -0.46 -15.08
N ILE A 60 6.56 -0.89 -13.81
CA ILE A 60 7.38 -0.23 -12.78
C ILE A 60 8.55 -1.10 -12.31
N ARG A 61 9.56 -0.47 -11.72
CA ARG A 61 10.70 -1.18 -11.11
C ARG A 61 10.27 -1.86 -9.82
N GLN A 62 10.89 -3.00 -9.49
CA GLN A 62 10.63 -3.71 -8.24
C GLN A 62 10.83 -2.84 -6.99
N ALA A 63 11.88 -2.01 -6.96
CA ALA A 63 12.12 -1.09 -5.83
C ALA A 63 10.96 -0.08 -5.64
N GLU A 64 10.43 0.44 -6.74
CA GLU A 64 9.27 1.35 -6.73
C GLU A 64 8.02 0.63 -6.22
N LEU A 65 7.79 -0.62 -6.67
CA LEU A 65 6.69 -1.44 -6.21
C LEU A 65 6.74 -1.67 -4.70
N VAL A 66 7.90 -2.02 -4.15
CA VAL A 66 8.10 -2.23 -2.71
C VAL A 66 7.80 -0.96 -1.91
N MET A 67 8.30 0.21 -2.36
CA MET A 67 8.02 1.49 -1.70
C MET A 67 6.53 1.84 -1.73
N ARG A 68 5.86 1.64 -2.87
CA ARG A 68 4.41 1.87 -3.00
C ARG A 68 3.60 0.92 -2.11
N LEU A 69 3.96 -0.35 -2.07
CA LEU A 69 3.29 -1.31 -1.19
C LEU A 69 3.45 -0.92 0.28
N ARG A 70 4.66 -0.57 0.73
CA ARG A 70 4.89 -0.12 2.10
C ARG A 70 4.02 1.09 2.45
N ARG A 71 3.99 2.09 1.56
CA ARG A 71 3.15 3.28 1.73
C ARG A 71 1.66 2.94 1.75
N ALA A 72 1.21 2.03 0.89
CA ALA A 72 -0.17 1.56 0.90
C ALA A 72 -0.55 0.93 2.23
N LYS A 73 0.29 0.03 2.78
CA LYS A 73 0.04 -0.61 4.07
C LYS A 73 0.03 0.40 5.22
N GLN A 74 0.91 1.40 5.21
CA GLN A 74 0.92 2.50 6.19
C GLN A 74 -0.38 3.31 6.16
N LEU A 75 -0.87 3.66 4.97
CA LEU A 75 -2.12 4.40 4.84
C LEU A 75 -3.33 3.57 5.28
N ILE A 76 -3.35 2.27 4.99
CA ILE A 76 -4.41 1.37 5.45
C ILE A 76 -4.42 1.30 6.98
N ALA A 77 -3.26 1.07 7.60
CA ALA A 77 -3.15 1.00 9.06
C ALA A 77 -3.49 2.33 9.76
N ALA A 78 -3.17 3.47 9.14
CA ALA A 78 -3.51 4.79 9.68
C ALA A 78 -4.98 5.19 9.48
N SER A 79 -5.75 4.43 8.70
CA SER A 79 -7.17 4.70 8.42
C SER A 79 -8.13 3.90 9.30
N GLU A 80 -7.60 3.18 10.28
CA GLU A 80 -8.36 2.54 11.37
C GLU A 80 -8.86 3.53 12.43
#